data_AF-A0A2V6CZS5-F1
#
_entry.id   AF-A0A2V6CZS5-F1
#
_cell.length_a   1.000
_cell.length_b   1.000
_cell.length_c   1.000
_cell.angle_alpha   90.00
_cell.angle_beta   90.00
_cell.angle_gamma   90.00
#
_symmetry.space_group_name_H-M   'P 1'
#
loop_
_entity.id
_entity.type
_entity.pdbx_description
1 polymer ?
#
loop_
_entity_poly.entity_id
_entity_poly.type
_entity_poly.pdbx_seq_one_letter_code
_entity_poly.pdbx_strand_id
1 'polypeptide(L)'
;MKRVFQHPPESRDSGRRRYWRSTDELADTPEFREWLEREFPSSAAQLNGDEWSRRSFLKLMGASVALAGFGVSSCRRPEMHLVPFTKTVEWTIPGKFLYYSTAMPR
;
A
#
# COMPACT_ATOMS: atom_id res chain seq x y z
N MET A 1 -14.21 -32.89 -17.74
CA MET A 1 -14.66 -33.91 -16.77
C MET A 1 -13.58 -34.08 -15.70
N LYS A 2 -13.89 -33.78 -14.43
CA LYS A 2 -12.92 -33.84 -13.30
C LYS A 2 -12.67 -35.32 -12.96
N ARG A 3 -11.43 -35.80 -13.11
CA ARG A 3 -11.05 -37.16 -12.68
C ARG A 3 -11.13 -37.22 -11.15
N VAL A 4 -12.07 -38.00 -10.63
CA VAL A 4 -12.14 -38.28 -9.19
C VAL A 4 -11.06 -39.31 -8.88
N PHE A 5 -10.00 -38.88 -8.22
CA PHE A 5 -8.96 -39.77 -7.73
C PHE A 5 -9.49 -40.53 -6.52
N GLN A 6 -9.79 -41.82 -6.70
CA GLN A 6 -10.15 -42.71 -5.61
C GLN A 6 -8.85 -43.10 -4.89
N HIS A 7 -8.64 -42.52 -3.71
CA HIS A 7 -7.54 -42.91 -2.84
C HIS A 7 -7.85 -44.31 -2.26
N PRO A 8 -6.86 -45.22 -2.21
CA PRO A 8 -7.06 -46.50 -1.56
C PRO A 8 -7.41 -46.28 -0.07
N PRO A 9 -8.33 -47.10 0.50
CA PRO A 9 -8.66 -46.99 1.91
C PRO A 9 -7.41 -47.22 2.77
N GLU A 10 -7.24 -46.44 3.82
CA GLU A 10 -6.16 -46.66 4.78
C GLU A 10 -6.28 -48.07 5.38
N SER A 11 -5.21 -48.87 5.29
CA SER A 11 -5.21 -50.21 5.87
C SER A 11 -5.01 -50.08 7.38
N ARG A 12 -6.05 -50.40 8.15
CA ARG A 12 -5.99 -50.45 9.63
C ARG A 12 -4.97 -51.47 10.15
N ASP A 13 -4.56 -52.43 9.31
CA ASP A 13 -3.72 -53.59 9.64
C ASP A 13 -2.32 -53.59 8.99
N SER A 14 -1.92 -52.54 8.28
CA SER A 14 -0.49 -52.43 7.96
C SER A 14 0.22 -52.04 9.25
N GLY A 15 1.14 -52.86 9.77
CA GLY A 15 1.86 -52.67 11.04
C GLY A 15 2.73 -51.41 11.14
N ARG A 16 2.40 -50.34 10.40
CA ARG A 16 2.94 -48.99 10.50
C ARG A 16 2.11 -48.18 11.48
N ARG A 17 2.79 -47.44 12.34
CA ARG A 17 2.17 -46.50 13.28
C ARG A 17 1.37 -45.45 12.51
N ARG A 18 0.16 -45.12 12.99
CA ARG A 18 -0.60 -43.97 12.52
C ARG A 18 0.17 -42.70 12.89
N TYR A 19 0.41 -41.84 11.92
CA TYR A 19 1.05 -40.55 12.12
C TYR A 19 0.01 -39.46 11.94
N TRP A 20 -0.17 -38.63 12.97
CA TRP A 20 -1.03 -37.46 12.93
C TRP A 20 -0.25 -36.26 12.41
N ARG A 21 -0.89 -35.42 11.61
CA ARG A 21 -0.33 -34.17 11.07
C ARG A 21 -0.39 -33.03 12.09
N SER A 22 -1.35 -33.08 13.01
CA SER A 22 -1.50 -32.11 14.10
C SER A 22 -2.09 -32.77 15.35
N THR A 23 -1.93 -32.10 16.48
CA THR A 23 -2.56 -32.48 17.76
C THR A 23 -4.09 -32.43 17.66
N ASP A 24 -4.64 -31.52 16.86
CA ASP A 24 -6.08 -31.40 16.63
C ASP A 24 -6.64 -32.58 15.81
N GLU A 25 -5.86 -33.13 14.88
CA GLU A 25 -6.23 -34.36 14.16
C GLU A 25 -6.26 -35.58 15.08
N LEU A 26 -5.44 -35.59 16.14
CA LEU A 26 -5.50 -36.61 17.20
C LEU A 26 -6.71 -36.41 18.12
N ALA A 27 -7.04 -35.15 18.43
CA ALA A 27 -8.14 -34.82 19.33
C ALA A 27 -9.52 -34.98 18.67
N ASP A 28 -9.60 -34.88 17.35
CA ASP A 28 -10.81 -35.11 16.52
C ASP A 28 -12.04 -34.34 17.04
N THR A 29 -11.84 -33.07 17.35
CA THR A 29 -12.86 -32.17 17.88
C THR A 29 -13.84 -31.72 16.79
N PRO A 30 -15.11 -31.41 17.13
CA PRO A 30 -16.10 -31.00 16.14
C PRO A 30 -15.71 -29.70 15.41
N GLU A 31 -15.05 -28.75 16.08
CA GLU A 31 -14.59 -27.50 15.48
C GLU A 31 -13.50 -27.74 14.43
N PHE A 32 -12.63 -28.74 14.67
CA PHE A 32 -11.58 -29.10 13.71
C PHE A 32 -12.17 -29.74 12.45
N ARG A 33 -13.23 -30.55 12.58
CA ARG A 33 -13.96 -31.11 11.43
C ARG A 33 -14.65 -30.04 10.60
N GLU A 34 -15.33 -29.09 11.25
CA GLU A 34 -15.94 -27.94 10.56
C GLU A 34 -14.90 -27.10 9.82
N TRP A 35 -13.71 -26.93 10.41
CA TRP A 35 -12.60 -26.25 9.75
C TRP A 35 -12.05 -27.04 8.55
N LEU A 36 -11.93 -28.37 8.66
CA LEU A 36 -11.48 -29.25 7.58
C LEU A 36 -12.45 -29.27 6.38
N GLU A 37 -13.76 -29.25 6.65
CA GLU A 37 -14.78 -29.21 5.61
C GLU A 37 -14.89 -27.84 4.92
N ARG A 38 -14.31 -26.79 5.51
CA ARG A 38 -14.34 -25.44 4.97
C ARG A 38 -13.21 -25.19 3.97
N GLU A 39 -13.57 -25.01 2.70
CA GLU A 39 -12.58 -24.81 1.62
C GLU A 39 -11.82 -23.47 1.70
N PHE A 40 -12.40 -22.43 2.32
CA PHE A 40 -11.75 -21.14 2.50
C PHE A 40 -11.76 -20.70 3.97
N PRO A 41 -10.66 -20.16 4.51
CA PRO A 41 -10.64 -19.54 5.84
C PRO A 41 -11.75 -18.50 5.97
N SER A 42 -12.32 -18.34 7.17
CA SER A 42 -13.41 -17.39 7.42
C SER A 42 -13.12 -16.00 6.85
N SER A 43 -11.88 -15.51 7.01
CA SER A 43 -11.45 -14.19 6.54
C SER A 43 -11.29 -14.04 5.02
N ALA A 44 -11.24 -15.12 4.25
CA ALA A 44 -11.01 -15.07 2.80
C ALA A 44 -12.30 -14.91 1.98
N ALA A 45 -13.47 -15.20 2.57
CA ALA A 45 -14.75 -15.25 1.88
C ALA A 45 -15.72 -14.10 2.23
N GLN A 46 -15.26 -13.05 2.92
CA GLN A 46 -16.14 -12.08 3.60
C GLN A 46 -16.45 -10.77 2.85
N LEU A 47 -16.46 -10.79 1.52
CA LEU A 47 -17.25 -9.80 0.76
C LEU A 47 -18.60 -10.41 0.35
N ASN A 48 -19.21 -11.16 1.27
CA ASN A 48 -20.58 -11.64 1.15
C ASN A 48 -21.49 -10.59 1.79
N GLY A 49 -21.70 -9.49 1.08
CA GLY A 49 -22.57 -8.41 1.54
C GLY A 49 -22.96 -7.54 0.36
N ASP A 50 -24.26 -7.48 0.09
CA ASP A 50 -24.93 -6.65 -0.93
C ASP A 50 -24.65 -5.13 -0.77
N GLU A 51 -23.95 -4.74 0.30
CA GLU A 51 -23.70 -3.34 0.65
C GLU A 51 -22.57 -2.71 -0.19
N TRP A 52 -21.54 -3.47 -0.55
CA TRP A 52 -20.37 -2.93 -1.26
C TRP A 52 -20.00 -3.72 -2.51
N SER A 53 -20.48 -3.22 -3.66
CA SER A 53 -20.07 -3.77 -4.96
C SER A 53 -18.59 -3.47 -5.26
N ARG A 54 -17.91 -4.39 -5.97
CA ARG A 54 -16.54 -4.17 -6.50
C ARG A 54 -16.41 -2.86 -7.29
N ARG A 55 -17.49 -2.44 -7.97
CA ARG A 55 -17.54 -1.18 -8.72
C ARG A 55 -17.57 0.03 -7.80
N SER A 56 -18.29 -0.04 -6.67
CA SER A 56 -18.33 1.04 -5.67
C SER A 56 -16.96 1.27 -5.05
N PHE A 57 -16.21 0.19 -4.76
CA PHE A 57 -14.83 0.27 -4.31
C PHE A 57 -13.91 0.96 -5.34
N LEU A 58 -13.97 0.53 -6.60
CA LEU A 58 -13.16 1.14 -7.66
C LEU A 58 -13.50 2.60 -7.92
N LYS A 59 -14.78 2.99 -7.79
CA LYS A 59 -15.21 4.40 -7.86
C LYS A 59 -14.58 5.23 -6.75
N LEU A 60 -14.58 4.74 -5.51
CA LEU A 60 -14.02 5.44 -4.36
C LEU A 60 -12.49 5.59 -4.48
N MET A 61 -11.80 4.52 -4.90
CA MET A 61 -10.36 4.55 -5.17
C MET A 61 -10.00 5.47 -6.35
N GLY A 62 -10.80 5.49 -7.41
CA GLY A 62 -10.59 6.41 -8.53
C GLY A 62 -10.78 7.87 -8.12
N ALA A 63 -11.80 8.16 -7.30
CA ALA A 63 -12.06 9.51 -6.80
C ALA A 63 -10.93 10.04 -5.92
N SER A 64 -10.36 9.20 -5.04
CA SER A 64 -9.24 9.59 -4.19
C SER A 64 -7.96 9.87 -4.99
N VAL A 65 -7.65 9.05 -6.00
CA VAL A 65 -6.50 9.27 -6.89
C VAL A 65 -6.66 10.55 -7.72
N ALA A 66 -7.86 10.83 -8.23
CA ALA A 66 -8.12 12.06 -8.96
C ALA A 66 -7.90 13.31 -8.07
N LEU A 67 -8.45 13.32 -6.85
CA LEU A 67 -8.25 14.41 -5.89
C LEU A 67 -6.77 14.61 -5.53
N ALA A 68 -6.03 13.52 -5.31
CA ALA A 68 -4.60 13.59 -5.05
C ALA A 68 -3.82 14.17 -6.26
N GLY A 69 -4.20 13.80 -7.48
CA GLY A 69 -3.61 14.29 -8.73
C GLY A 69 -3.80 15.80 -8.95
N PHE A 70 -4.95 16.35 -8.57
CA PHE A 70 -5.18 17.80 -8.60
C PHE A 70 -4.34 18.55 -7.55
N GLY A 71 -4.12 17.96 -6.37
CA GLY A 71 -3.30 18.56 -5.31
C GLY A 71 -1.84 18.77 -5.73
N VAL A 72 -1.22 17.78 -6.36
CA VAL A 72 0.22 17.80 -6.72
C VAL A 72 0.57 18.72 -7.89
N SER A 73 -0.40 19.09 -8.72
CA SER A 73 -0.20 19.99 -9.85
C SER A 73 -0.54 21.46 -9.55
N SER A 74 -1.25 21.72 -8.44
CA SER A 74 -1.77 23.06 -8.09
C SER A 74 -0.75 24.03 -7.49
N CYS A 75 0.36 23.53 -6.94
CA CYS A 75 1.41 24.36 -6.33
C CYS A 75 2.69 24.39 -7.18
N ARG A 76 2.59 24.84 -8.44
CA ARG A 76 3.79 25.13 -9.24
C ARG A 76 4.45 26.40 -8.73
N ARG A 77 5.70 26.31 -8.27
CA ARG A 77 6.48 27.48 -7.86
C ARG A 77 6.61 28.44 -9.05
N PRO A 78 6.31 29.74 -8.89
CA PRO A 78 6.47 30.70 -9.98
C PRO A 78 7.93 30.77 -10.41
N GLU A 79 8.14 30.96 -11.71
CA GLU A 79 9.47 31.19 -12.27
C GLU A 79 9.94 32.58 -11.86
N MET A 80 11.08 32.65 -11.18
CA MET A 80 11.69 33.90 -10.74
C MET A 80 12.94 34.13 -11.59
N HIS A 81 13.02 35.28 -12.24
CA HIS A 81 14.19 35.66 -13.04
C HIS A 81 15.14 36.52 -12.20
N LEU A 82 16.39 36.09 -12.10
CA LEU A 82 17.49 36.87 -11.53
C LEU A 82 18.25 37.52 -12.67
N VAL A 83 18.16 38.85 -12.80
CA VAL A 83 18.83 39.59 -13.87
C VAL A 83 20.18 40.11 -13.33
N PRO A 84 21.33 39.62 -13.85
CA PRO A 84 22.64 40.12 -13.42
C PRO A 84 22.98 41.46 -14.07
N PHE A 85 24.00 42.14 -13.55
CA PHE A 85 24.57 43.32 -14.21
C PHE A 85 25.19 42.92 -15.56
N THR A 86 24.89 43.66 -16.62
CA THR A 86 25.53 43.48 -17.93
C THR A 86 26.98 43.98 -17.94
N LYS A 87 27.27 45.01 -17.14
CA LYS A 87 28.60 45.52 -16.85
C LYS A 87 28.75 45.71 -15.35
N THR A 88 29.57 44.87 -14.73
CA THR A 88 29.78 44.88 -13.27
C THR A 88 30.56 46.13 -12.84
N VAL A 89 30.16 46.74 -11.73
CA VAL A 89 30.93 47.81 -11.07
C VAL A 89 32.02 47.19 -10.18
N GLU A 90 33.19 47.82 -10.11
CA GLU A 90 34.42 47.24 -9.54
C GLU A 90 34.29 46.76 -8.09
N TRP A 91 33.43 47.38 -7.27
CA TRP A 91 33.37 47.16 -5.82
C TRP A 91 32.04 46.57 -5.31
N THR A 92 31.11 46.17 -6.20
CA THR A 92 29.83 45.54 -5.79
C THR A 92 29.87 44.04 -5.96
N ILE A 93 29.78 43.32 -4.84
CA ILE A 93 29.68 41.85 -4.81
C ILE A 93 28.28 41.48 -4.31
N PRO A 94 27.43 40.81 -5.13
CA PRO A 94 26.11 40.35 -4.68
C PRO A 94 26.21 39.50 -3.41
N GLY A 95 25.42 39.84 -2.39
CA GLY A 95 25.42 39.15 -1.10
C GLY A 95 26.46 39.65 -0.08
N LYS A 96 27.31 40.63 -0.43
CA LYS A 96 28.18 41.32 0.54
C LYS A 96 27.75 42.79 0.71
N PHE A 97 27.73 43.26 1.95
CA PHE A 97 27.43 44.66 2.25
C PHE A 97 28.59 45.58 1.83
N LEU A 98 28.25 46.73 1.25
CA LEU A 98 29.18 47.79 0.88
C LEU A 98 28.86 49.03 1.73
N TYR A 99 29.78 49.41 2.61
CA TYR A 99 29.62 50.54 3.51
C TYR A 99 30.16 51.83 2.87
N TYR A 100 29.41 52.92 2.97
CA TYR A 100 29.79 54.24 2.47
C TYR A 100 29.82 55.25 3.62
N SER A 101 30.88 56.06 3.68
CA SER A 101 30.96 57.19 4.60
C SER A 101 30.25 58.41 3.99
N THR A 102 28.95 58.52 4.23
CA THR A 102 28.15 59.71 3.84
C THR A 102 27.89 60.62 5.03
N ALA A 103 27.71 61.92 4.79
CA ALA A 103 27.34 62.90 5.81
C ALA A 103 26.13 63.70 5.33
N MET A 104 25.21 64.03 6.24
CA MET A 104 24.05 64.90 5.98
C MET A 104 24.22 66.20 6.78
N PRO A 105 24.48 67.35 6.13
CA PRO A 105 24.60 68.63 6.83
C PRO A 105 23.23 69.11 7.35
N ARG A 106 23.26 69.92 8.42
CA ARG A 106 22.08 70.57 9.00
C ARG A 106 21.77 71.89 8.31
#